data_AF-A0AAX6EPF7-F1
#
_entry.id   AF-A0AAX6EPF7-F1
#
_cell.length_a   1.000
_cell.length_b   1.000
_cell.length_c   1.000
_cell.angle_alpha   90.00
_cell.angle_beta   90.00
_cell.angle_gamma   90.00
#
_symmetry.space_group_name_H-M   'P 1'
#
loop_
_entity.id
_entity.type
_entity.pdbx_description
1 polymer ?
#
loop_
_entity_poly.entity_id
_entity_poly.type
_entity_poly.pdbx_seq_one_letter_code
_entity_poly.pdbx_strand_id
1 'polypeptide(L)'
;MKSSSSSVWCFVPFFVVLGFVLILLAQGSQHHGYYSLFSYSRRNQIPLLSSKAIAWFRDTDTADTDSASTISSIKEYYSTGIPLSPNLSTCHSTSTSETFHLPNRSTHVVKCCPASPDSGKPIIDFQFPSPSTSPLRIRRPAHRLALDEEYQAKYNKAVAMMKQLPSDHPHSFHRQAQIHCLYCNGAYYQAATTDVPFMIHGNWLFFPFHRFYVYFHERILGKLIGDDTFALPYWNYDSPDGMPIPDIYMKGELHNEKRDGRHLPPAPVGIDFTPDKVDLSNEPAAEQIAANLALLYNQMVSGATKPELFMGCALRPGKDGACSGMGTIEAAPHNTVHLWVGDIEAPEYEDMGTLYAAARDPVFYAHHANLDRLWVLWRRLNGYDKSQPEFDDPQWLDSHFYFYDENADLVRVKVRDAIDMDRLRYAYEEVDLPWLDARPRPSVPPNVARGLLRAKENDDNLLRMATNKGPWILEETVRVQVARPKSTIKAREEEEVLVVEGISVENEMYAKFDIYINLVDETMASPRLREFAGCFVKMKGADMATKGRRRRNMKFGISEILKDLEADEDESIWVSLVPKGGTGNVTSVHGIRIDYVR
;
A
#
# COMPACT_ATOMS: atom_id res chain seq x y z
N MET A 1 -46.33 44.74 -22.05
CA MET A 1 -45.16 45.11 -22.88
C MET A 1 -44.59 43.80 -23.40
N LYS A 2 -44.69 43.41 -24.69
CA LYS A 2 -43.89 43.86 -25.87
C LYS A 2 -42.39 43.91 -25.53
N SER A 3 -41.46 43.23 -26.23
CA SER A 3 -41.41 42.66 -27.62
C SER A 3 -40.62 41.33 -27.66
N SER A 4 -41.06 40.26 -28.34
CA SER A 4 -40.65 39.83 -29.72
C SER A 4 -39.15 40.03 -30.06
N SER A 5 -38.43 39.02 -30.58
CA SER A 5 -38.65 38.43 -31.92
C SER A 5 -38.27 36.95 -32.09
N SER A 6 -38.95 36.27 -33.02
CA SER A 6 -38.66 34.93 -33.56
C SER A 6 -37.95 35.01 -34.93
N SER A 7 -37.23 33.96 -35.37
CA SER A 7 -37.11 33.41 -36.77
C SER A 7 -35.79 32.64 -37.01
N VAL A 8 -35.63 31.70 -37.96
CA VAL A 8 -36.53 30.73 -38.64
C VAL A 8 -35.67 29.56 -39.22
N TRP A 9 -36.29 28.39 -39.42
CA TRP A 9 -35.90 27.19 -40.19
C TRP A 9 -34.89 27.29 -41.36
N CYS A 10 -34.14 26.20 -41.59
CA CYS A 10 -33.99 25.61 -42.94
C CYS A 10 -33.63 24.09 -42.92
N PHE A 11 -33.77 23.41 -44.06
CA PHE A 11 -33.85 21.94 -44.22
C PHE A 11 -32.56 21.24 -44.71
N VAL A 12 -32.58 19.89 -44.65
CA VAL A 12 -31.55 18.91 -45.11
C VAL A 12 -31.34 18.91 -46.65
N PRO A 13 -30.27 18.29 -47.19
CA PRO A 13 -30.47 16.94 -47.77
C PRO A 13 -29.30 15.93 -47.63
N PHE A 14 -29.62 14.68 -47.96
CA PHE A 14 -28.79 13.47 -48.05
C PHE A 14 -27.60 13.54 -49.01
N PHE A 15 -26.61 12.66 -48.81
CA PHE A 15 -26.03 11.85 -49.91
C PHE A 15 -25.65 10.43 -49.47
N VAL A 16 -25.80 9.48 -50.40
CA VAL A 16 -25.52 8.03 -50.26
C VAL A 16 -24.44 7.64 -51.28
N VAL A 17 -23.50 6.77 -50.91
CA VAL A 17 -22.70 5.97 -51.87
C VAL A 17 -22.48 4.56 -51.31
N LEU A 18 -22.80 3.53 -52.12
CA LEU A 18 -22.49 2.11 -51.87
C LEU A 18 -21.11 1.72 -52.45
N GLY A 19 -20.52 0.64 -51.93
CA GLY A 19 -19.41 -0.09 -52.58
C GLY A 19 -19.32 -1.56 -52.13
N PHE A 20 -19.60 -2.50 -53.03
CA PHE A 20 -19.53 -3.97 -52.85
C PHE A 20 -18.14 -4.51 -53.29
N VAL A 21 -17.43 -5.37 -52.54
CA VAL A 21 -17.38 -6.87 -52.52
C VAL A 21 -16.43 -7.56 -53.55
N LEU A 22 -15.90 -8.74 -53.13
CA LEU A 22 -15.00 -9.76 -53.77
C LEU A 22 -13.49 -9.65 -53.41
N ILE A 23 -12.79 -10.61 -52.77
CA ILE A 23 -12.70 -12.10 -52.76
C ILE A 23 -11.74 -12.69 -53.82
N LEU A 24 -10.68 -13.41 -53.33
CA LEU A 24 -9.92 -14.60 -53.85
C LEU A 24 -8.50 -14.56 -53.22
N LEU A 25 -7.99 -15.51 -52.40
CA LEU A 25 -7.71 -16.96 -52.49
C LEU A 25 -6.48 -17.39 -53.34
N ALA A 26 -5.41 -17.87 -52.65
CA ALA A 26 -4.44 -18.96 -52.98
C ALA A 26 -3.21 -18.83 -52.01
N GLN A 27 -2.79 -19.78 -51.17
CA GLN A 27 -2.30 -21.18 -51.32
C GLN A 27 -0.87 -21.37 -51.89
N GLY A 28 -0.06 -22.21 -51.20
CA GLY A 28 1.27 -22.70 -51.63
C GLY A 28 2.36 -22.54 -50.54
N SER A 29 2.53 -23.45 -49.57
CA SER A 29 3.19 -24.77 -49.62
C SER A 29 4.72 -24.78 -49.45
N GLN A 30 5.15 -25.16 -48.23
CA GLN A 30 6.25 -26.06 -47.83
C GLN A 30 7.58 -26.14 -48.62
N HIS A 31 8.71 -26.23 -47.87
CA HIS A 31 9.67 -27.34 -48.02
C HIS A 31 10.57 -27.54 -46.77
N HIS A 32 11.03 -28.78 -46.55
CA HIS A 32 11.88 -29.23 -45.43
C HIS A 32 13.39 -28.95 -45.61
N GLY A 33 14.15 -28.97 -44.51
CA GLY A 33 15.61 -29.13 -44.47
C GLY A 33 16.12 -29.47 -43.06
N TYR A 34 17.02 -30.46 -42.91
CA TYR A 34 17.44 -31.10 -41.64
C TYR A 34 18.93 -30.85 -41.31
N TYR A 35 19.34 -31.23 -40.08
CA TYR A 35 20.72 -31.40 -39.56
C TYR A 35 21.56 -30.11 -39.32
N SER A 36 22.56 -30.05 -38.43
CA SER A 36 22.90 -30.84 -37.22
C SER A 36 24.04 -30.12 -36.45
N LEU A 37 24.08 -30.31 -35.13
CA LEU A 37 25.22 -30.17 -34.18
C LEU A 37 26.59 -29.67 -34.72
N PHE A 38 27.14 -28.63 -34.09
CA PHE A 38 28.52 -28.66 -33.58
C PHE A 38 28.75 -27.63 -32.47
N SER A 39 29.53 -28.02 -31.45
CA SER A 39 29.99 -27.19 -30.33
C SER A 39 31.38 -26.60 -30.59
N TYR A 40 31.65 -25.34 -30.21
CA TYR A 40 32.80 -25.01 -29.35
C TYR A 40 32.79 -23.55 -28.82
N SER A 41 33.62 -23.28 -27.82
CA SER A 41 33.74 -21.98 -27.11
C SER A 41 34.67 -20.96 -27.80
N ARG A 42 34.34 -19.65 -27.73
CA ARG A 42 35.09 -18.60 -26.96
C ARG A 42 34.78 -17.16 -27.37
N ARG A 43 34.67 -16.30 -26.35
CA ARG A 43 35.07 -14.86 -26.24
C ARG A 43 34.61 -13.83 -27.29
N ASN A 44 34.02 -12.76 -26.74
CA ASN A 44 34.16 -11.34 -27.10
C ASN A 44 34.30 -10.95 -28.58
N GLN A 45 33.21 -10.41 -29.13
CA GLN A 45 33.30 -9.13 -29.87
C GLN A 45 31.92 -8.45 -29.94
N ILE A 46 31.91 -7.15 -29.65
CA ILE A 46 30.76 -6.25 -29.84
C ILE A 46 30.84 -5.69 -31.27
N PRO A 47 29.80 -5.82 -32.10
CA PRO A 47 29.67 -5.02 -33.31
C PRO A 47 28.73 -3.83 -33.04
N LEU A 48 29.28 -2.61 -33.13
CA LEU A 48 28.49 -1.41 -33.42
C LEU A 48 27.76 -1.62 -34.75
N LEU A 49 26.45 -1.36 -34.79
CA LEU A 49 25.71 -1.26 -36.05
C LEU A 49 25.21 0.16 -36.28
N SER A 50 25.37 0.58 -37.54
CA SER A 50 25.28 1.95 -38.00
C SER A 50 23.85 2.45 -38.15
N SER A 51 23.65 3.73 -37.82
CA SER A 51 22.47 4.50 -38.21
C SER A 51 22.37 4.68 -39.74
N LYS A 52 21.18 4.43 -40.31
CA LYS A 52 20.62 5.19 -41.44
C LYS A 52 19.18 4.78 -41.81
N ALA A 53 18.43 5.78 -42.25
CA ALA A 53 17.17 5.75 -43.00
C ALA A 53 15.83 5.80 -42.21
N ILE A 54 15.53 6.97 -41.65
CA ILE A 54 14.16 7.49 -41.60
C ILE A 54 13.89 8.25 -42.90
N ALA A 55 12.76 7.99 -43.57
CA ALA A 55 12.13 8.94 -44.49
C ALA A 55 10.64 8.58 -44.70
N TRP A 56 9.83 9.64 -44.89
CA TRP A 56 8.40 9.69 -45.23
C TRP A 56 7.38 9.80 -44.08
N PHE A 57 7.27 11.01 -43.52
CA PHE A 57 6.05 11.83 -43.66
C PHE A 57 6.34 13.31 -43.41
N ARG A 58 5.96 14.15 -44.39
CA ARG A 58 5.87 15.61 -44.44
C ARG A 58 4.72 15.89 -45.44
N ASP A 59 3.88 16.91 -45.33
CA ASP A 59 3.81 18.06 -44.44
C ASP A 59 2.34 18.32 -44.04
N THR A 60 2.10 18.98 -42.89
CA THR A 60 1.32 20.25 -42.86
C THR A 60 1.42 20.92 -41.47
N ASP A 61 2.28 21.93 -41.43
CA ASP A 61 2.26 23.17 -40.62
C ASP A 61 2.24 23.19 -39.06
N THR A 62 3.31 23.82 -38.57
CA THR A 62 3.44 24.60 -37.31
C THR A 62 3.28 23.87 -35.97
N ALA A 63 4.39 23.31 -35.49
CA ALA A 63 4.62 23.05 -34.07
C ALA A 63 6.01 23.56 -33.66
N ASP A 64 6.11 24.24 -32.51
CA ASP A 64 7.32 24.89 -32.01
C ASP A 64 8.49 23.91 -31.82
N THR A 65 9.67 24.30 -32.31
CA THR A 65 10.92 23.57 -32.09
C THR A 65 11.39 23.57 -30.62
N ASP A 66 10.82 24.43 -29.77
CA ASP A 66 11.02 24.40 -28.31
C ASP A 66 10.26 23.27 -27.60
N SER A 67 9.22 22.69 -28.23
CA SER A 67 8.45 21.61 -27.60
C SER A 67 9.23 20.30 -27.51
N ALA A 68 9.98 19.95 -28.56
CA ALA A 68 10.73 18.70 -28.65
C ALA A 68 11.98 18.70 -27.74
N SER A 69 12.69 19.83 -27.65
CA SER A 69 13.82 20.01 -26.73
C SER A 69 13.34 19.97 -25.27
N THR A 70 12.19 20.60 -24.97
CA THR A 70 11.56 20.57 -23.64
C THR A 70 11.05 19.18 -23.27
N ILE A 71 10.46 18.41 -24.18
CA ILE A 71 10.04 17.02 -23.92
C ILE A 71 11.26 16.10 -23.74
N SER A 72 12.35 16.33 -24.49
CA SER A 72 13.61 15.60 -24.31
C SER A 72 14.20 15.89 -22.93
N SER A 73 14.32 17.17 -22.55
CA SER A 73 14.88 17.56 -21.26
C SER A 73 13.98 17.19 -20.08
N ILE A 74 12.65 17.12 -20.23
CA ILE A 74 11.73 16.59 -19.21
C ILE A 74 11.91 15.08 -19.04
N LYS A 75 12.04 14.31 -20.12
CA LYS A 75 12.33 12.86 -20.03
C LYS A 75 13.71 12.61 -19.41
N GLU A 76 14.69 13.43 -19.75
CA GLU A 76 16.02 13.37 -19.15
C GLU A 76 15.97 13.77 -17.67
N TYR A 77 15.26 14.85 -17.31
CA TYR A 77 14.99 15.31 -15.94
C TYR A 77 14.38 14.22 -15.06
N TYR A 78 13.32 13.55 -15.52
CA TYR A 78 12.75 12.39 -14.81
C TYR A 78 13.66 11.15 -14.78
N SER A 79 14.66 11.06 -15.65
CA SER A 79 15.69 10.00 -15.62
C SER A 79 16.90 10.32 -14.72
N THR A 80 17.07 11.56 -14.24
CA THR A 80 18.28 12.01 -13.52
C THR A 80 18.44 11.50 -12.08
N GLY A 81 17.61 10.55 -11.61
CA GLY A 81 17.83 9.87 -10.32
C GLY A 81 17.79 10.77 -9.08
N ILE A 82 17.15 11.94 -9.15
CA ILE A 82 16.99 12.84 -7.98
C ILE A 82 16.25 12.07 -6.88
N PRO A 83 16.83 11.89 -5.67
CA PRO A 83 16.19 11.10 -4.63
C PRO A 83 15.00 11.82 -4.01
N LEU A 84 13.93 11.08 -3.68
CA LEU A 84 12.77 11.68 -3.03
C LEU A 84 13.10 12.09 -1.59
N SER A 85 12.73 13.32 -1.23
CA SER A 85 12.84 13.87 0.12
C SER A 85 11.79 14.96 0.35
N PRO A 86 11.39 15.23 1.61
CA PRO A 86 10.50 16.34 1.93
C PRO A 86 11.26 17.68 1.87
N ASN A 87 10.57 18.73 1.43
CA ASN A 87 11.09 20.10 1.48
C ASN A 87 10.79 20.72 2.85
N LEU A 88 11.77 20.71 3.77
CA LEU A 88 11.60 21.25 5.13
C LEU A 88 11.30 22.76 5.18
N SER A 89 11.50 23.51 4.09
CA SER A 89 11.10 24.93 4.02
C SER A 89 9.63 25.13 3.66
N THR A 90 8.96 24.07 3.21
CA THR A 90 7.50 24.01 3.11
C THR A 90 6.94 23.48 4.41
N CYS A 91 5.84 24.03 4.89
CA CYS A 91 4.90 23.30 5.74
C CYS A 91 3.56 23.99 5.65
N HIS A 92 2.50 23.25 5.30
CA HIS A 92 1.15 23.79 5.25
C HIS A 92 0.17 22.90 6.03
N SER A 93 -0.93 23.53 6.47
CA SER A 93 -2.09 22.78 6.94
C SER A 93 -2.73 22.06 5.75
N THR A 94 -3.39 20.94 6.00
CA THR A 94 -4.24 20.27 5.01
C THR A 94 -5.68 20.24 5.50
N SER A 95 -6.63 20.23 4.57
CA SER A 95 -8.04 20.42 4.87
C SER A 95 -8.90 19.59 3.95
N THR A 96 -9.96 18.98 4.50
CA THR A 96 -11.02 18.33 3.72
C THR A 96 -11.54 19.31 2.67
N SER A 97 -11.58 18.93 1.38
CA SER A 97 -11.98 19.85 0.32
C SER A 97 -13.46 20.24 0.40
N GLU A 98 -13.78 21.52 0.21
CA GLU A 98 -15.16 22.06 0.17
C GLU A 98 -16.03 21.52 -0.99
N THR A 99 -15.46 20.69 -1.86
CA THR A 99 -16.10 20.18 -3.07
C THR A 99 -16.93 18.92 -2.80
N PHE A 100 -18.10 19.08 -2.18
CA PHE A 100 -19.40 18.53 -2.64
C PHE A 100 -20.53 18.94 -1.68
N HIS A 101 -21.74 19.14 -2.21
CA HIS A 101 -22.89 19.70 -1.47
C HIS A 101 -23.54 18.72 -0.48
N LEU A 102 -22.84 18.37 0.61
CA LEU A 102 -23.44 17.74 1.79
C LEU A 102 -23.72 18.82 2.87
N PRO A 103 -24.99 19.20 3.11
CA PRO A 103 -25.33 20.33 3.98
C PRO A 103 -25.23 19.98 5.47
N ASN A 104 -24.00 19.78 5.97
CA ASN A 104 -23.60 19.95 7.38
C ASN A 104 -22.12 19.64 7.69
N ARG A 105 -21.28 19.23 6.72
CA ARG A 105 -19.86 18.90 7.02
C ARG A 105 -19.02 20.17 7.22
N SER A 106 -18.55 20.41 8.44
CA SER A 106 -17.54 21.42 8.74
C SER A 106 -16.20 21.04 8.11
N THR A 107 -15.48 22.02 7.55
CA THR A 107 -14.12 21.82 7.04
C THR A 107 -13.16 21.44 8.16
N HIS A 108 -12.66 20.20 8.16
CA HIS A 108 -11.67 19.77 9.14
C HIS A 108 -10.27 20.17 8.66
N VAL A 109 -9.57 21.00 9.46
CA VAL A 109 -8.24 21.54 9.13
C VAL A 109 -7.19 20.89 10.03
N VAL A 110 -6.36 20.04 9.44
CA VAL A 110 -5.24 19.37 10.09
C VAL A 110 -4.02 20.31 10.11
N LYS A 111 -3.48 20.56 11.31
CA LYS A 111 -2.30 21.40 11.54
C LYS A 111 -1.14 20.56 12.07
N CYS A 112 -0.32 20.02 11.16
CA CYS A 112 0.87 19.23 11.52
C CYS A 112 2.12 20.08 11.82
N CYS A 113 2.15 21.33 11.36
CA CYS A 113 3.37 22.13 11.31
C CYS A 113 3.92 22.49 12.70
N PRO A 114 5.26 22.41 12.91
CA PRO A 114 5.89 22.95 14.10
C PRO A 114 5.70 24.46 14.19
N ALA A 115 5.73 25.00 15.41
CA ALA A 115 5.69 26.44 15.66
C ALA A 115 6.92 27.19 15.11
N SER A 116 8.04 26.50 14.91
CA SER A 116 9.23 27.01 14.22
C SER A 116 9.67 25.98 13.16
N PRO A 117 9.87 26.38 11.90
CA PRO A 117 10.24 25.45 10.84
C PRO A 117 11.63 24.84 11.09
N ASP A 118 11.83 23.62 10.61
CA ASP A 118 13.11 22.93 10.70
C ASP A 118 14.10 23.37 9.59
N SER A 119 13.63 24.08 8.56
CA SER A 119 14.47 24.68 7.52
C SER A 119 15.45 25.71 8.09
N GLY A 120 16.74 25.39 8.03
CA GLY A 120 17.82 26.24 8.53
C GLY A 120 18.42 25.76 9.86
N LYS A 121 17.88 24.72 10.48
CA LYS A 121 18.57 24.00 11.55
C LYS A 121 19.75 23.20 10.96
N PRO A 122 20.86 23.02 11.71
CA PRO A 122 21.92 22.12 11.29
C PRO A 122 21.37 20.71 11.05
N ILE A 123 21.72 20.11 9.93
CA ILE A 123 21.37 18.74 9.56
C ILE A 123 22.65 17.92 9.58
N ILE A 124 22.65 16.79 10.28
CA ILE A 124 23.73 15.80 10.25
C ILE A 124 23.29 14.57 9.44
N ASP A 125 24.21 13.97 8.70
CA ASP A 125 23.95 12.71 8.00
C ASP A 125 24.08 11.52 8.96
N PHE A 126 23.10 10.60 8.92
CA PHE A 126 23.02 9.45 9.81
C PHE A 126 24.31 8.63 9.87
N GLN A 127 24.71 8.28 11.09
CA GLN A 127 25.82 7.37 11.36
C GLN A 127 25.28 6.14 12.08
N PHE A 128 25.73 4.96 11.66
CA PHE A 128 25.34 3.72 12.31
C PHE A 128 25.88 3.65 13.74
N PRO A 129 25.06 3.22 14.72
CA PRO A 129 25.51 3.08 16.11
C PRO A 129 26.61 2.01 16.23
N SER A 130 27.72 2.34 16.92
CA SER A 130 28.84 1.42 17.11
C SER A 130 28.45 0.26 18.04
N PRO A 131 28.78 -1.01 17.71
CA PRO A 131 28.60 -2.15 18.62
C PRO A 131 29.29 -2.00 19.98
N SER A 132 30.33 -1.17 20.09
CA SER A 132 31.05 -0.90 21.35
C SER A 132 30.35 0.11 22.27
N THR A 133 29.42 0.92 21.76
CA THR A 133 28.72 1.97 22.50
C THR A 133 27.19 1.89 22.38
N SER A 134 26.66 0.91 21.65
CA SER A 134 25.23 0.66 21.53
C SER A 134 24.93 -0.84 21.68
N PRO A 135 24.26 -1.24 22.77
CA PRO A 135 23.86 -2.62 22.98
C PRO A 135 22.84 -3.04 21.92
N LEU A 136 22.72 -4.35 21.70
CA LEU A 136 21.68 -4.91 20.85
C LEU A 136 20.35 -4.89 21.60
N ARG A 137 19.40 -4.06 21.14
CA ARG A 137 18.04 -3.98 21.70
C ARG A 137 17.19 -5.14 21.16
N ILE A 138 16.63 -5.97 22.04
CA ILE A 138 15.72 -7.06 21.62
C ILE A 138 14.28 -6.63 21.90
N ARG A 139 13.53 -6.36 20.84
CA ARG A 139 12.08 -6.09 20.91
C ARG A 139 11.35 -7.39 21.20
N ARG A 140 10.52 -7.41 22.24
CA ARG A 140 9.80 -8.61 22.73
C ARG A 140 8.28 -8.48 22.52
N PRO A 141 7.51 -9.57 22.44
CA PRO A 141 6.06 -9.51 22.27
C PRO A 141 5.38 -8.77 23.43
N ALA A 142 4.55 -7.78 23.11
CA ALA A 142 3.88 -6.94 24.10
C ALA A 142 3.00 -7.73 25.11
N HIS A 143 2.38 -8.84 24.69
CA HIS A 143 1.58 -9.70 25.56
C HIS A 143 2.43 -10.46 26.60
N ARG A 144 3.68 -10.83 26.27
CA ARG A 144 4.62 -11.44 27.24
C ARG A 144 5.10 -10.41 28.26
N LEU A 145 5.27 -9.16 27.80
CA LEU A 145 5.68 -8.02 28.63
C LEU A 145 4.58 -7.52 29.57
N ALA A 146 3.32 -7.90 29.36
CA ALA A 146 2.24 -7.67 30.32
C ALA A 146 2.44 -8.36 31.68
N LEU A 147 3.32 -9.38 31.72
CA LEU A 147 3.69 -10.10 32.94
C LEU A 147 5.00 -9.58 33.57
N ASP A 148 5.71 -8.66 32.90
CA ASP A 148 7.00 -8.11 33.31
C ASP A 148 6.77 -6.73 33.96
N GLU A 149 6.61 -6.71 35.29
CA GLU A 149 6.29 -5.47 36.04
C GLU A 149 7.41 -4.41 35.94
N GLU A 150 8.68 -4.84 35.91
CA GLU A 150 9.83 -3.94 35.79
C GLU A 150 9.85 -3.28 34.40
N TYR A 151 9.63 -4.06 33.33
CA TYR A 151 9.50 -3.53 31.99
C TYR A 151 8.34 -2.54 31.87
N GLN A 152 7.17 -2.89 32.43
CA GLN A 152 6.00 -2.01 32.44
C GLN A 152 6.28 -0.70 33.16
N ALA A 153 6.93 -0.75 34.33
CA ALA A 153 7.30 0.42 35.10
C ALA A 153 8.28 1.33 34.33
N LYS A 154 9.32 0.76 33.70
CA LYS A 154 10.30 1.57 32.96
C LYS A 154 9.74 2.16 31.66
N TYR A 155 8.88 1.44 30.94
CA TYR A 155 8.23 1.98 29.73
C TYR A 155 7.22 3.08 30.08
N ASN A 156 6.40 2.89 31.13
CA ASN A 156 5.53 3.95 31.65
C ASN A 156 6.34 5.18 32.07
N LYS A 157 7.46 5.00 32.79
CA LYS A 157 8.37 6.11 33.15
C LYS A 157 8.90 6.85 31.92
N ALA A 158 9.31 6.13 30.87
CA ALA A 158 9.83 6.75 29.65
C ALA A 158 8.77 7.60 28.95
N VAL A 159 7.55 7.09 28.80
CA VAL A 159 6.43 7.84 28.19
C VAL A 159 5.96 8.99 29.10
N ALA A 160 5.96 8.82 30.43
CA ALA A 160 5.69 9.91 31.38
C ALA A 160 6.66 11.08 31.16
N MET A 161 7.96 10.80 31.13
CA MET A 161 9.00 11.81 30.91
C MET A 161 8.87 12.44 29.52
N MET A 162 8.55 11.65 28.48
CA MET A 162 8.32 12.14 27.12
C MET A 162 7.10 13.08 27.02
N LYS A 163 6.04 12.83 27.78
CA LYS A 163 4.84 13.69 27.86
C LYS A 163 5.04 14.95 28.72
N GLN A 164 5.97 14.93 29.68
CA GLN A 164 6.30 16.08 30.55
C GLN A 164 7.21 17.11 29.86
N LEU A 165 7.84 16.77 28.73
CA LEU A 165 8.64 17.71 27.94
C LEU A 165 7.77 18.85 27.35
N PRO A 166 8.31 20.07 27.18
CA PRO A 166 7.62 21.15 26.48
C PRO A 166 7.12 20.72 25.10
N SER A 167 5.92 21.14 24.71
CA SER A 167 5.25 20.66 23.48
C SER A 167 5.96 21.02 22.17
N ASP A 168 6.92 21.95 22.21
CA ASP A 168 7.81 22.34 21.11
C ASP A 168 9.16 21.60 21.12
N HIS A 169 9.52 20.95 22.23
CA HIS A 169 10.74 20.14 22.34
C HIS A 169 10.66 18.93 21.38
N PRO A 170 11.69 18.64 20.57
CA PRO A 170 11.62 17.63 19.50
C PRO A 170 11.36 16.19 20.00
N HIS A 171 11.75 15.90 21.23
CA HIS A 171 11.48 14.61 21.89
C HIS A 171 10.11 14.53 22.57
N SER A 172 9.37 15.63 22.70
CA SER A 172 8.07 15.59 23.37
C SER A 172 7.11 14.64 22.65
N PHE A 173 6.25 13.97 23.41
CA PHE A 173 5.30 13.01 22.84
C PHE A 173 4.40 13.66 21.77
N HIS A 174 4.09 14.95 21.94
CA HIS A 174 3.41 15.76 20.93
C HIS A 174 4.21 15.93 19.63
N ARG A 175 5.50 16.31 19.71
CA ARG A 175 6.36 16.44 18.52
C ARG A 175 6.59 15.10 17.83
N GLN A 176 6.75 14.02 18.60
CA GLN A 176 6.84 12.66 18.05
C GLN A 176 5.59 12.33 17.25
N ALA A 177 4.39 12.45 17.82
CA ALA A 177 3.12 12.22 17.12
C ALA A 177 2.95 13.11 15.87
N GLN A 178 3.41 14.36 15.92
CA GLN A 178 3.37 15.29 14.77
C GLN A 178 4.28 14.86 13.61
N ILE A 179 5.34 14.08 13.81
CA ILE A 179 6.16 13.55 12.71
C ILE A 179 5.28 12.71 11.77
N HIS A 180 4.44 11.83 12.30
CA HIS A 180 3.52 11.03 11.48
C HIS A 180 2.58 11.93 10.67
N CYS A 181 1.93 12.90 11.32
CA CYS A 181 1.06 13.90 10.68
C CYS A 181 1.77 14.61 9.49
N LEU A 182 3.00 15.09 9.70
CA LEU A 182 3.77 15.83 8.69
C LEU A 182 4.01 15.03 7.39
N TYR A 183 4.40 13.76 7.53
CA TYR A 183 4.78 12.89 6.40
C TYR A 183 3.60 12.11 5.78
N CYS A 184 2.45 12.05 6.48
CA CYS A 184 1.31 11.20 6.10
C CYS A 184 0.06 11.99 5.70
N ASN A 185 -0.02 13.29 6.04
CA ASN A 185 -1.08 14.19 5.60
C ASN A 185 -0.57 15.26 4.62
N GLY A 186 0.58 15.01 3.98
CA GLY A 186 1.14 15.80 2.89
C GLY A 186 1.41 17.25 3.25
N ALA A 187 1.85 17.54 4.49
CA ALA A 187 2.18 18.88 4.94
C ALA A 187 3.47 19.44 4.30
N TYR A 188 4.36 18.53 3.87
CA TYR A 188 5.56 18.83 3.09
C TYR A 188 5.30 18.61 1.59
N TYR A 189 5.88 19.44 0.73
CA TYR A 189 6.07 19.10 -0.68
C TYR A 189 7.35 18.29 -0.91
N GLN A 190 7.45 17.58 -2.03
CA GLN A 190 8.69 16.93 -2.47
C GLN A 190 9.76 17.99 -2.78
N ALA A 191 11.00 17.81 -2.35
CA ALA A 191 12.11 18.76 -2.53
C ALA A 191 12.40 19.15 -4.00
N ALA A 192 12.10 18.26 -4.95
CA ALA A 192 12.22 18.52 -6.39
C ALA A 192 11.04 19.31 -6.99
N THR A 193 10.06 19.72 -6.18
CA THR A 193 8.80 20.32 -6.64
C THR A 193 8.36 21.49 -5.74
N THR A 194 7.39 22.26 -6.21
CA THR A 194 6.78 23.36 -5.45
C THR A 194 5.32 23.14 -5.08
N ASP A 195 4.69 22.05 -5.57
CA ASP A 195 3.25 21.81 -5.42
C ASP A 195 2.83 20.32 -5.34
N VAL A 196 3.78 19.39 -5.24
CA VAL A 196 3.49 17.95 -5.12
C VAL A 196 3.74 17.50 -3.68
N PRO A 197 2.71 17.03 -2.94
CA PRO A 197 2.89 16.52 -1.58
C PRO A 197 3.88 15.35 -1.50
N PHE A 198 4.71 15.38 -0.46
CA PHE A 198 5.53 14.25 -0.05
C PHE A 198 4.69 13.33 0.83
N MET A 199 4.47 12.10 0.38
CA MET A 199 3.63 11.10 1.04
C MET A 199 4.39 9.79 1.18
N ILE A 200 4.57 9.31 2.41
CA ILE A 200 5.25 8.02 2.66
C ILE A 200 4.31 6.81 2.53
N HIS A 201 3.00 7.03 2.54
CA HIS A 201 1.96 6.01 2.37
C HIS A 201 1.59 5.78 0.89
N GLY A 202 1.12 4.56 0.58
CA GLY A 202 0.68 4.10 -0.72
C GLY A 202 1.81 3.71 -1.67
N ASN A 203 3.02 3.51 -1.17
CA ASN A 203 4.22 3.33 -2.00
C ASN A 203 5.40 2.74 -1.22
N TRP A 204 6.45 2.37 -1.95
CA TRP A 204 7.69 1.74 -1.46
C TRP A 204 8.46 2.47 -0.33
N LEU A 205 8.09 3.70 0.05
CA LEU A 205 8.69 4.42 1.18
C LEU A 205 8.06 4.05 2.54
N PHE A 206 6.91 3.36 2.54
CA PHE A 206 6.14 3.00 3.74
C PHE A 206 7.00 2.32 4.82
N PHE A 207 7.63 1.19 4.49
CA PHE A 207 8.45 0.42 5.43
C PHE A 207 9.72 1.15 5.91
N PRO A 208 10.60 1.69 5.05
CA PRO A 208 11.84 2.32 5.51
C PRO A 208 11.59 3.61 6.31
N PHE A 209 10.51 4.36 6.03
CA PHE A 209 10.12 5.49 6.87
C PHE A 209 9.73 5.04 8.29
N HIS A 210 8.82 4.08 8.42
CA HIS A 210 8.34 3.61 9.71
C HIS A 210 9.42 2.89 10.52
N ARG A 211 10.35 2.15 9.88
CA ARG A 211 11.55 1.60 10.53
C ARG A 211 12.35 2.68 11.25
N PHE A 212 12.69 3.78 10.56
CA PHE A 212 13.43 4.87 11.18
C PHE A 212 12.63 5.64 12.23
N TYR A 213 11.32 5.82 12.02
CA TYR A 213 10.45 6.48 12.99
C TYR A 213 10.41 5.73 14.33
N VAL A 214 10.17 4.41 14.30
CA VAL A 214 10.17 3.54 15.48
C VAL A 214 11.59 3.44 16.09
N TYR A 215 12.63 3.39 15.25
CA TYR A 215 14.03 3.37 15.70
C TYR A 215 14.43 4.60 16.54
N PHE A 216 14.13 5.82 16.08
CA PHE A 216 14.45 7.02 16.87
C PHE A 216 13.54 7.16 18.08
N HIS A 217 12.26 6.80 17.98
CA HIS A 217 11.34 6.81 19.13
C HIS A 217 11.84 5.90 20.27
N GLU A 218 12.30 4.68 19.94
CA GLU A 218 12.91 3.74 20.89
C GLU A 218 14.14 4.34 21.59
N ARG A 219 15.05 4.97 20.83
CA ARG A 219 16.28 5.57 21.38
C ARG A 219 15.99 6.76 22.27
N ILE A 220 15.03 7.62 21.90
CA ILE A 220 14.60 8.76 22.71
C ILE A 220 14.01 8.27 24.04
N LEU A 221 13.16 7.24 24.02
CA LEU A 221 12.60 6.65 25.26
C LEU A 221 13.70 6.11 26.18
N GLY A 222 14.65 5.34 25.64
CA GLY A 222 15.80 4.82 26.41
C GLY A 222 16.65 5.93 27.02
N LYS A 223 16.99 6.95 26.23
CA LYS A 223 17.75 8.13 26.66
C LYS A 223 17.08 8.86 27.82
N LEU A 224 15.76 9.07 27.75
CA LEU A 224 15.00 9.78 28.78
C LEU A 224 15.08 9.08 30.15
N ILE A 225 15.12 7.74 30.19
CA ILE A 225 15.21 6.98 31.45
C ILE A 225 16.63 6.57 31.85
N GLY A 226 17.63 6.80 30.99
CA GLY A 226 19.01 6.36 31.20
C GLY A 226 19.23 4.86 30.95
N ASP A 227 18.45 4.25 30.06
CA ASP A 227 18.53 2.83 29.70
C ASP A 227 18.79 2.66 28.20
N ASP A 228 20.07 2.59 27.81
CA ASP A 228 20.48 2.33 26.42
C ASP A 228 20.10 0.92 25.93
N THR A 229 19.64 0.02 26.82
CA THR A 229 19.12 -1.31 26.49
C THR A 229 17.60 -1.34 26.28
N PHE A 230 16.91 -0.22 26.53
CA PHE A 230 15.46 -0.12 26.34
C PHE A 230 15.09 -0.48 24.90
N ALA A 231 14.23 -1.50 24.75
CA ALA A 231 13.68 -1.92 23.47
C ALA A 231 12.17 -1.73 23.48
N LEU A 232 11.60 -1.20 22.40
CA LEU A 232 10.15 -1.12 22.24
C LEU A 232 9.54 -2.52 22.17
N PRO A 233 8.30 -2.70 22.66
CA PRO A 233 7.58 -3.94 22.44
C PRO A 233 7.03 -3.96 21.01
N TYR A 234 6.62 -5.14 20.53
CA TYR A 234 5.82 -5.24 19.32
C TYR A 234 4.49 -5.93 19.59
N TRP A 235 3.41 -5.45 18.97
CA TRP A 235 2.09 -6.05 19.10
C TRP A 235 2.01 -7.28 18.18
N ASN A 236 2.25 -8.46 18.74
CA ASN A 236 2.36 -9.73 18.03
C ASN A 236 1.00 -10.32 17.57
N TYR A 237 0.19 -9.54 16.86
CA TYR A 237 -1.13 -9.97 16.36
C TYR A 237 -1.08 -11.03 15.25
N ASP A 238 0.11 -11.43 14.81
CA ASP A 238 0.33 -12.61 13.98
C ASP A 238 0.41 -13.94 14.79
N SER A 239 0.25 -13.90 16.11
CA SER A 239 0.07 -15.08 16.96
C SER A 239 -1.17 -14.93 17.86
N PRO A 240 -1.98 -15.98 18.08
CA PRO A 240 -3.24 -15.89 18.84
C PRO A 240 -3.14 -15.16 20.18
N ASP A 241 -2.16 -15.51 21.01
CA ASP A 241 -1.96 -14.91 22.35
C ASP A 241 -1.60 -13.41 22.30
N GLY A 242 -1.17 -12.91 21.14
CA GLY A 242 -0.86 -11.52 20.89
C GLY A 242 -1.91 -10.76 20.07
N MET A 243 -3.06 -11.37 19.74
CA MET A 243 -4.12 -10.71 18.96
C MET A 243 -4.91 -9.65 19.74
N PRO A 244 -5.25 -9.80 21.04
CA PRO A 244 -5.87 -8.71 21.80
C PRO A 244 -4.95 -7.50 21.95
N ILE A 245 -5.50 -6.33 22.25
CA ILE A 245 -4.70 -5.16 22.65
C ILE A 245 -3.88 -5.56 23.90
N PRO A 246 -2.54 -5.46 23.92
CA PRO A 246 -1.76 -5.95 25.05
C PRO A 246 -2.04 -5.15 26.33
N ASP A 247 -2.23 -5.81 27.47
CA ASP A 247 -2.64 -5.18 28.74
C ASP A 247 -1.72 -4.05 29.23
N ILE A 248 -0.46 -4.01 28.77
CA ILE A 248 0.45 -2.89 29.05
C ILE A 248 -0.12 -1.55 28.55
N TYR A 249 -0.91 -1.56 27.48
CA TYR A 249 -1.58 -0.40 26.90
C TYR A 249 -2.93 -0.09 27.57
N MET A 250 -3.43 -0.92 28.47
CA MET A 250 -4.72 -0.72 29.13
C MET A 250 -4.63 0.11 30.42
N LYS A 251 -3.43 0.58 30.78
CA LYS A 251 -3.18 1.28 32.05
C LYS A 251 -2.02 2.29 31.96
N GLY A 252 -1.99 3.22 32.91
CA GLY A 252 -0.91 4.19 33.06
C GLY A 252 -0.73 5.10 31.84
N GLU A 253 0.51 5.44 31.55
CA GLU A 253 0.88 6.37 30.47
C GLU A 253 0.74 5.78 29.06
N LEU A 254 0.56 4.48 28.96
CA LEU A 254 0.36 3.74 27.71
C LEU A 254 -1.13 3.63 27.32
N HIS A 255 -2.03 4.08 28.19
CA HIS A 255 -3.46 4.16 27.92
C HIS A 255 -3.79 5.34 26.99
N ASN A 256 -4.81 5.14 26.15
CA ASN A 256 -5.50 6.19 25.41
C ASN A 256 -7.00 5.92 25.52
N GLU A 257 -7.76 6.95 25.86
CA GLU A 257 -9.22 6.91 25.99
C GLU A 257 -9.91 6.87 24.62
N LYS A 258 -9.23 7.33 23.56
CA LYS A 258 -9.73 7.34 22.17
C LYS A 258 -9.43 6.04 21.41
N ARG A 259 -9.87 4.93 22.00
CA ARG A 259 -9.90 3.61 21.36
C ARG A 259 -11.31 3.09 21.34
N ASP A 260 -11.66 2.30 20.34
CA ASP A 260 -12.99 1.70 20.28
C ASP A 260 -13.24 0.79 21.50
N GLY A 261 -14.22 1.17 22.33
CA GLY A 261 -14.57 0.45 23.55
C GLY A 261 -15.02 -1.00 23.34
N ARG A 262 -15.52 -1.34 22.13
CA ARG A 262 -15.92 -2.71 21.75
C ARG A 262 -14.74 -3.62 21.48
N HIS A 263 -13.58 -3.04 21.18
CA HIS A 263 -12.38 -3.73 20.71
C HIS A 263 -11.32 -3.88 21.82
N LEU A 264 -11.66 -3.52 23.05
CA LEU A 264 -10.79 -3.72 24.20
C LEU A 264 -10.65 -5.22 24.57
N PRO A 265 -9.60 -5.62 25.30
CA PRO A 265 -9.39 -7.01 25.68
C PRO A 265 -10.60 -7.60 26.44
N PRO A 266 -10.96 -8.88 26.22
CA PRO A 266 -10.15 -9.91 25.56
C PRO A 266 -10.39 -10.06 24.04
N ALA A 267 -11.03 -9.09 23.36
CA ALA A 267 -11.33 -9.21 21.93
C ALA A 267 -10.04 -9.38 21.08
N PRO A 268 -9.91 -10.41 20.23
CA PRO A 268 -8.80 -10.52 19.28
C PRO A 268 -8.97 -9.47 18.18
N VAL A 269 -7.88 -8.84 17.76
CA VAL A 269 -7.90 -7.82 16.68
C VAL A 269 -8.49 -8.36 15.38
N GLY A 270 -9.36 -7.59 14.75
CA GLY A 270 -9.83 -7.87 13.40
C GLY A 270 -8.84 -7.35 12.37
N ILE A 271 -7.85 -8.15 11.94
CA ILE A 271 -6.89 -7.64 10.93
C ILE A 271 -7.48 -7.53 9.51
N ASP A 272 -8.73 -7.97 9.30
CA ASP A 272 -9.52 -7.75 8.09
C ASP A 272 -10.70 -6.76 8.30
N PHE A 273 -10.67 -5.99 9.40
CA PHE A 273 -11.80 -5.22 9.92
C PHE A 273 -12.44 -4.24 8.91
N THR A 274 -13.75 -4.07 9.08
CA THR A 274 -14.60 -3.12 8.35
C THR A 274 -15.47 -2.36 9.37
N PRO A 275 -15.55 -1.01 9.32
CA PRO A 275 -16.31 -0.22 10.30
C PRO A 275 -17.82 -0.47 10.36
N ASP A 276 -18.40 -1.20 9.39
CA ASP A 276 -19.80 -1.64 9.41
C ASP A 276 -20.05 -2.86 10.31
N LYS A 277 -19.00 -3.62 10.68
CA LYS A 277 -19.07 -4.72 11.65
C LYS A 277 -19.04 -4.18 13.09
N VAL A 278 -20.05 -3.37 13.39
CA VAL A 278 -20.25 -2.69 14.68
C VAL A 278 -20.55 -3.66 15.83
N ASP A 279 -21.09 -4.85 15.53
CA ASP A 279 -21.38 -5.90 16.51
C ASP A 279 -20.49 -7.13 16.32
N LEU A 280 -19.36 -7.15 17.03
CA LEU A 280 -18.50 -8.33 17.18
C LEU A 280 -18.93 -9.25 18.34
N SER A 281 -19.99 -8.93 19.09
CA SER A 281 -20.33 -9.66 20.34
C SER A 281 -20.77 -11.11 20.12
N ASN A 282 -21.13 -11.45 18.87
CA ASN A 282 -21.61 -12.77 18.46
C ASN A 282 -20.58 -13.56 17.62
N GLU A 283 -19.47 -12.95 17.21
CA GLU A 283 -18.43 -13.60 16.40
C GLU A 283 -17.48 -14.42 17.31
N PRO A 284 -17.35 -15.75 17.14
CA PRO A 284 -16.48 -16.54 18.00
C PRO A 284 -15.02 -16.14 17.80
N ALA A 285 -14.28 -15.88 18.89
CA ALA A 285 -12.87 -15.50 18.83
C ALA A 285 -12.01 -16.47 18.00
N ALA A 286 -12.32 -17.76 18.01
CA ALA A 286 -11.66 -18.78 17.19
C ALA A 286 -11.81 -18.54 15.67
N GLU A 287 -12.94 -17.99 15.21
CA GLU A 287 -13.17 -17.66 13.81
C GLU A 287 -12.40 -16.41 13.37
N GLN A 288 -12.35 -15.39 14.25
CA GLN A 288 -11.50 -14.21 14.03
C GLN A 288 -10.01 -14.60 13.99
N ILE A 289 -9.55 -15.46 14.91
CA ILE A 289 -8.18 -15.99 14.90
C ILE A 289 -7.90 -16.73 13.58
N ALA A 290 -8.79 -17.62 13.14
CA ALA A 290 -8.63 -18.36 11.89
C ALA A 290 -8.61 -17.44 10.65
N ALA A 291 -9.44 -16.39 10.63
CA ALA A 291 -9.44 -15.39 9.57
C ALA A 291 -8.14 -14.56 9.56
N ASN A 292 -7.63 -14.19 10.73
CA ASN A 292 -6.36 -13.46 10.86
C ASN A 292 -5.18 -14.27 10.33
N LEU A 293 -5.07 -15.54 10.72
CA LEU A 293 -3.98 -16.41 10.26
C LEU A 293 -4.04 -16.66 8.75
N ALA A 294 -5.24 -16.86 8.19
CA ALA A 294 -5.46 -17.02 6.76
C ALA A 294 -5.11 -15.75 5.95
N LEU A 295 -5.51 -14.57 6.44
CA LEU A 295 -5.13 -13.30 5.82
C LEU A 295 -3.62 -13.11 5.84
N LEU A 296 -2.95 -13.38 6.97
CA LEU A 296 -1.49 -13.26 7.05
C LEU A 296 -0.76 -14.19 6.10
N TYR A 297 -1.23 -15.44 5.90
CA TYR A 297 -0.68 -16.31 4.87
C TYR A 297 -0.76 -15.66 3.48
N ASN A 298 -1.92 -15.09 3.11
CA ASN A 298 -2.04 -14.38 1.83
C ASN A 298 -1.11 -13.16 1.76
N GLN A 299 -1.12 -12.28 2.76
CA GLN A 299 -0.42 -10.99 2.72
C GLN A 299 1.12 -11.11 2.91
N MET A 300 1.61 -12.23 3.44
CA MET A 300 3.04 -12.52 3.64
C MET A 300 3.62 -13.53 2.64
N VAL A 301 2.79 -14.38 2.03
CA VAL A 301 3.21 -15.46 1.13
C VAL A 301 2.57 -15.29 -0.26
N SER A 302 1.29 -15.65 -0.43
CA SER A 302 0.66 -15.77 -1.77
C SER A 302 0.64 -14.47 -2.56
N GLY A 303 0.23 -13.37 -1.92
CA GLY A 303 0.08 -12.06 -2.55
C GLY A 303 1.38 -11.26 -2.58
N ALA A 304 2.44 -11.74 -1.93
CA ALA A 304 3.65 -10.97 -1.60
C ALA A 304 4.93 -11.55 -2.20
N THR A 305 4.84 -12.28 -3.31
CA THR A 305 5.99 -12.98 -3.94
C THR A 305 7.04 -12.05 -4.57
N LYS A 306 6.77 -10.73 -4.65
CA LYS A 306 7.64 -9.70 -5.25
C LYS A 306 7.72 -8.45 -4.37
N PRO A 307 8.85 -7.73 -4.37
CA PRO A 307 9.01 -6.45 -3.67
C PRO A 307 7.89 -5.43 -3.89
N GLU A 308 7.47 -5.23 -5.14
CA GLU A 308 6.42 -4.25 -5.48
C GLU A 308 5.05 -4.64 -4.89
N LEU A 309 4.78 -5.94 -4.75
CA LEU A 309 3.55 -6.44 -4.16
C LEU A 309 3.57 -6.31 -2.63
N PHE A 310 4.71 -6.57 -1.99
CA PHE A 310 4.84 -6.48 -0.53
C PHE A 310 4.98 -5.04 -0.02
N MET A 311 5.86 -4.25 -0.64
CA MET A 311 6.23 -2.89 -0.20
C MET A 311 5.42 -1.78 -0.89
N GLY A 312 4.65 -2.11 -1.93
CA GLY A 312 3.92 -1.16 -2.74
C GLY A 312 4.74 -0.60 -3.92
N CYS A 313 4.08 0.20 -4.73
CA CYS A 313 4.61 0.64 -6.02
C CYS A 313 5.73 1.70 -5.91
N ALA A 314 6.49 1.82 -7.00
CA ALA A 314 7.54 2.81 -7.14
C ALA A 314 7.00 4.25 -7.19
N LEU A 315 7.34 5.08 -6.20
CA LEU A 315 7.12 6.53 -6.23
C LEU A 315 8.26 7.21 -6.99
N ARG A 316 7.95 8.13 -7.89
CA ARG A 316 8.93 9.00 -8.59
C ARG A 316 8.61 10.48 -8.30
N PRO A 317 9.58 11.40 -8.46
CA PRO A 317 9.33 12.83 -8.28
C PRO A 317 8.29 13.39 -9.25
N GLY A 318 7.60 14.46 -8.84
CA GLY A 318 6.63 15.16 -9.69
C GLY A 318 5.25 14.48 -9.77
N LYS A 319 4.35 15.09 -10.55
CA LYS A 319 2.97 14.61 -10.70
C LYS A 319 2.88 13.33 -11.53
N ASP A 320 3.67 13.26 -12.60
CA ASP A 320 3.75 12.09 -13.48
C ASP A 320 4.38 10.88 -12.76
N GLY A 321 5.12 11.13 -11.68
CA GLY A 321 5.74 10.13 -10.83
C GLY A 321 4.91 9.63 -9.64
N ALA A 322 3.74 10.23 -9.39
CA ALA A 322 2.99 10.04 -8.16
C ALA A 322 2.26 8.68 -8.11
N CYS A 323 2.77 7.72 -7.32
CA CYS A 323 2.12 6.42 -7.13
C CYS A 323 1.28 6.33 -5.83
N SER A 324 0.34 5.38 -5.78
CA SER A 324 -0.54 5.10 -4.62
C SER A 324 -1.10 3.67 -4.66
N GLY A 325 -0.32 2.72 -5.14
CA GLY A 325 -0.58 1.29 -5.05
C GLY A 325 0.09 0.75 -3.78
N MET A 326 -0.71 0.56 -2.74
CA MET A 326 -0.24 0.04 -1.45
C MET A 326 0.29 -1.39 -1.62
N GLY A 327 1.27 -1.75 -0.79
CA GLY A 327 1.69 -3.15 -0.65
C GLY A 327 0.67 -3.98 0.14
N THR A 328 0.81 -5.30 0.12
CA THR A 328 -0.04 -6.26 0.85
C THR A 328 -0.29 -5.81 2.30
N ILE A 329 0.80 -5.65 3.06
CA ILE A 329 0.76 -5.33 4.49
C ILE A 329 0.22 -3.92 4.77
N GLU A 330 0.50 -2.94 3.91
CA GLU A 330 -0.04 -1.58 4.05
C GLU A 330 -1.57 -1.57 3.86
N ALA A 331 -2.09 -2.35 2.91
CA ALA A 331 -3.53 -2.50 2.71
C ALA A 331 -4.20 -3.23 3.88
N ALA A 332 -3.67 -4.39 4.30
CA ALA A 332 -4.00 -5.06 5.55
C ALA A 332 -2.86 -6.01 5.96
N PRO A 333 -2.41 -6.02 7.23
CA PRO A 333 -3.12 -5.61 8.44
C PRO A 333 -3.01 -4.13 8.83
N HIS A 334 -2.17 -3.30 8.18
CA HIS A 334 -1.92 -1.93 8.65
C HIS A 334 -3.20 -1.06 8.70
N ASN A 335 -3.81 -0.76 7.55
CA ASN A 335 -4.98 0.14 7.51
C ASN A 335 -6.17 -0.40 8.33
N THR A 336 -6.35 -1.72 8.37
CA THR A 336 -7.46 -2.37 9.10
C THR A 336 -7.25 -2.37 10.62
N VAL A 337 -6.04 -2.61 11.13
CA VAL A 337 -5.74 -2.50 12.56
C VAL A 337 -5.82 -1.06 13.04
N HIS A 338 -5.38 -0.09 12.22
CA HIS A 338 -5.57 1.33 12.49
C HIS A 338 -7.06 1.67 12.71
N LEU A 339 -7.93 1.22 11.81
CA LEU A 339 -9.39 1.42 11.91
C LEU A 339 -10.05 0.62 13.04
N TRP A 340 -9.51 -0.55 13.40
CA TRP A 340 -10.03 -1.36 14.50
C TRP A 340 -9.67 -0.76 15.86
N VAL A 341 -8.50 -0.13 16.03
CA VAL A 341 -8.16 0.53 17.30
C VAL A 341 -8.82 1.89 17.45
N GLY A 342 -8.92 2.69 16.37
CA GLY A 342 -9.49 4.03 16.43
C GLY A 342 -10.94 4.05 16.87
N ASP A 343 -11.33 5.04 17.68
CA ASP A 343 -12.72 5.20 18.10
C ASP A 343 -13.59 5.62 16.90
N ILE A 344 -14.39 4.71 16.36
CA ILE A 344 -15.22 5.01 15.17
C ILE A 344 -16.38 5.98 15.45
N GLU A 345 -16.62 6.36 16.71
CA GLU A 345 -17.56 7.43 17.08
C GLU A 345 -16.90 8.82 17.03
N ALA A 346 -15.57 8.90 17.06
CA ALA A 346 -14.82 10.13 16.87
C ALA A 346 -14.94 10.65 15.42
N PRO A 347 -14.94 11.98 15.18
CA PRO A 347 -15.26 12.56 13.87
C PRO A 347 -14.43 12.03 12.70
N GLU A 348 -13.13 11.80 12.91
CA GLU A 348 -12.20 11.24 11.92
C GLU A 348 -11.63 9.88 12.37
N TYR A 349 -12.32 9.18 13.28
CA TYR A 349 -11.87 7.91 13.88
C TYR A 349 -10.58 8.04 14.72
N GLU A 350 -10.42 9.17 15.41
CA GLU A 350 -9.24 9.42 16.25
C GLU A 350 -9.09 8.42 17.43
N ASP A 351 -7.88 8.18 17.94
CA ASP A 351 -6.61 8.64 17.35
C ASP A 351 -6.14 7.66 16.24
N MET A 352 -6.15 6.34 16.47
CA MET A 352 -5.55 5.34 15.57
C MET A 352 -6.19 5.24 14.17
N GLY A 353 -7.48 5.56 14.00
CA GLY A 353 -8.20 5.40 12.74
C GLY A 353 -7.92 6.47 11.68
N THR A 354 -7.08 7.46 11.97
CA THR A 354 -6.64 8.49 11.01
C THR A 354 -5.17 8.87 11.12
N LEU A 355 -4.53 9.08 9.97
CA LEU A 355 -3.09 9.28 9.86
C LEU A 355 -2.58 10.51 10.63
N TYR A 356 -3.37 11.59 10.76
CA TYR A 356 -2.90 12.79 11.46
C TYR A 356 -2.87 12.64 12.99
N ALA A 357 -3.57 11.64 13.51
CA ALA A 357 -3.79 11.44 14.93
C ALA A 357 -3.15 10.15 15.46
N ALA A 358 -2.97 9.11 14.63
CA ALA A 358 -2.67 7.76 15.10
C ALA A 358 -1.50 7.66 16.08
N ALA A 359 -0.38 8.34 15.81
CA ALA A 359 0.79 8.34 16.68
C ALA A 359 0.63 9.07 18.03
N ARG A 360 -0.54 9.64 18.32
CA ARG A 360 -0.92 10.11 19.67
C ARG A 360 -1.30 8.96 20.60
N ASP A 361 -1.60 7.78 20.06
CA ASP A 361 -1.78 6.57 20.84
C ASP A 361 -0.44 5.85 21.01
N PRO A 362 0.03 5.56 22.25
CA PRO A 362 1.23 4.76 22.48
C PRO A 362 1.24 3.37 21.80
N VAL A 363 0.07 2.77 21.51
CA VAL A 363 -0.02 1.46 20.82
C VAL A 363 0.39 1.55 19.34
N PHE A 364 0.34 2.75 18.73
CA PHE A 364 0.84 3.01 17.38
C PHE A 364 2.25 2.45 17.17
N TYR A 365 3.15 2.74 18.11
CA TYR A 365 4.56 2.37 18.02
C TYR A 365 4.76 0.86 18.12
N ALA A 366 3.91 0.14 18.86
CA ALA A 366 3.94 -1.32 18.93
C ALA A 366 3.30 -2.00 17.70
N HIS A 367 2.26 -1.38 17.13
CA HIS A 367 1.68 -1.81 15.86
C HIS A 367 2.72 -1.70 14.75
N HIS A 368 3.36 -0.53 14.59
CA HIS A 368 4.40 -0.29 13.59
C HIS A 368 5.70 -1.06 13.85
N ALA A 369 6.05 -1.35 15.11
CA ALA A 369 7.12 -2.30 15.42
C ALA A 369 6.80 -3.73 14.93
N ASN A 370 5.53 -4.16 14.93
CA ASN A 370 5.20 -5.46 14.35
C ASN A 370 5.19 -5.43 12.81
N LEU A 371 4.79 -4.32 12.18
CA LEU A 371 4.91 -4.16 10.72
C LEU A 371 6.37 -4.19 10.27
N ASP A 372 7.26 -3.55 11.04
CA ASP A 372 8.71 -3.63 10.83
C ASP A 372 9.24 -5.06 11.00
N ARG A 373 8.75 -5.82 12.00
CA ARG A 373 9.04 -7.25 12.16
C ARG A 373 8.55 -8.08 10.98
N LEU A 374 7.34 -7.83 10.47
CA LEU A 374 6.80 -8.51 9.28
C LEU A 374 7.69 -8.25 8.06
N TRP A 375 8.24 -7.05 7.87
CA TRP A 375 9.24 -6.82 6.81
C TRP A 375 10.50 -7.70 6.98
N VAL A 376 11.04 -7.82 8.20
CA VAL A 376 12.17 -8.73 8.47
C VAL A 376 11.83 -10.20 8.18
N LEU A 377 10.63 -10.65 8.54
CA LEU A 377 10.17 -12.01 8.29
C LEU A 377 9.95 -12.28 6.80
N TRP A 378 9.33 -11.34 6.07
CA TRP A 378 9.12 -11.44 4.63
C TRP A 378 10.46 -11.53 3.87
N ARG A 379 11.46 -10.72 4.24
CA ARG A 379 12.82 -10.80 3.68
C ARG A 379 13.43 -12.19 3.87
N ARG A 380 13.34 -12.74 5.09
CA ARG A 380 13.85 -14.09 5.43
C ARG A 380 13.14 -15.18 4.62
N LEU A 381 11.82 -15.10 4.45
CA LEU A 381 11.03 -16.08 3.70
C LEU A 381 11.33 -16.04 2.19
N ASN A 382 11.63 -14.86 1.64
CA ASN A 382 11.99 -14.68 0.24
C ASN A 382 13.51 -14.79 -0.03
N GLY A 383 14.29 -15.22 0.97
CA GLY A 383 15.72 -15.52 0.79
C GLY A 383 16.63 -14.29 0.63
N TYR A 384 16.21 -13.10 1.05
CA TYR A 384 17.04 -11.89 1.02
C TYR A 384 18.17 -11.96 2.05
N ASP A 385 19.39 -11.67 1.60
CA ASP A 385 20.52 -11.42 2.50
C ASP A 385 20.29 -10.14 3.34
N LYS A 386 20.90 -10.07 4.53
CA LYS A 386 20.69 -8.95 5.48
C LYS A 386 20.99 -7.56 4.92
N SER A 387 21.96 -7.46 4.00
CA SER A 387 22.39 -6.21 3.38
C SER A 387 21.90 -6.02 1.94
N GLN A 388 21.14 -6.97 1.39
CA GLN A 388 20.64 -6.90 0.01
C GLN A 388 19.42 -5.96 -0.06
N PRO A 389 19.36 -5.02 -1.02
CA PRO A 389 18.16 -4.22 -1.22
C PRO A 389 17.06 -5.03 -1.94
N GLU A 390 15.81 -4.75 -1.59
CA GLU A 390 14.63 -5.24 -2.30
C GLU A 390 14.52 -4.65 -3.70
N PHE A 391 14.87 -3.37 -3.83
CA PHE A 391 14.92 -2.64 -5.09
C PHE A 391 16.35 -2.13 -5.32
N ASP A 392 17.01 -2.60 -6.39
CA ASP A 392 18.26 -2.01 -6.90
C ASP A 392 17.95 -0.74 -7.71
N ASP A 393 17.28 0.22 -7.05
CA ASP A 393 16.87 1.49 -7.63
C ASP A 393 17.51 2.62 -6.82
N PRO A 394 18.48 3.37 -7.38
CA PRO A 394 19.14 4.47 -6.69
C PRO A 394 18.17 5.53 -6.17
N GLN A 395 17.04 5.76 -6.84
CA GLN A 395 16.06 6.75 -6.40
C GLN A 395 15.32 6.31 -5.15
N TRP A 396 15.05 5.00 -4.99
CA TRP A 396 14.58 4.44 -3.72
C TRP A 396 15.69 4.47 -2.67
N LEU A 397 16.89 3.96 -3.00
CA LEU A 397 17.99 3.78 -2.05
C LEU A 397 18.58 5.08 -1.49
N ASP A 398 18.57 6.18 -2.25
CA ASP A 398 19.00 7.51 -1.79
C ASP A 398 17.85 8.40 -1.30
N SER A 399 16.59 7.94 -1.41
CA SER A 399 15.46 8.64 -0.77
C SER A 399 15.73 8.79 0.71
N HIS A 400 15.34 9.94 1.25
CA HIS A 400 15.71 10.29 2.62
C HIS A 400 14.65 11.07 3.37
N PHE A 401 14.70 10.89 4.68
CA PHE A 401 13.81 11.49 5.66
C PHE A 401 14.63 12.24 6.70
N TYR A 402 13.94 13.06 7.49
CA TYR A 402 14.51 13.84 8.59
C TYR A 402 13.79 13.51 9.89
N PHE A 403 14.55 13.09 10.89
CA PHE A 403 14.09 12.78 12.24
C PHE A 403 15.02 13.45 13.26
N TYR A 404 14.52 13.70 14.46
CA TYR A 404 15.38 14.04 15.58
C TYR A 404 15.90 12.77 16.26
N ASP A 405 17.20 12.68 16.51
CA ASP A 405 17.80 11.60 17.30
C ASP A 405 17.61 11.82 18.81
N GLU A 406 18.11 10.91 19.65
CA GLU A 406 18.05 11.05 21.11
C GLU A 406 18.92 12.17 21.71
N ASN A 407 19.72 12.87 20.91
CA ASN A 407 20.53 14.02 21.32
C ASN A 407 19.87 15.36 20.91
N ALA A 408 18.71 15.29 20.23
CA ALA A 408 17.97 16.40 19.66
C ALA A 408 18.65 17.05 18.44
N ASP A 409 19.56 16.33 17.78
CA ASP A 409 20.11 16.69 16.48
C ASP A 409 19.15 16.28 15.36
N LEU A 410 19.04 17.11 14.31
CA LEU A 410 18.20 16.82 13.15
C LEU A 410 19.00 15.96 12.15
N VAL A 411 18.62 14.69 12.04
CA VAL A 411 19.35 13.66 11.29
C VAL A 411 18.69 13.36 9.96
N ARG A 412 19.47 13.40 8.88
CA ARG A 412 19.09 12.84 7.57
C ARG A 412 19.37 11.34 7.53
N VAL A 413 18.34 10.52 7.35
CA VAL A 413 18.44 9.07 7.13
C VAL A 413 18.10 8.70 5.69
N LYS A 414 18.85 7.80 5.06
CA LYS A 414 18.52 7.26 3.73
C LYS A 414 17.88 5.89 3.83
N VAL A 415 17.01 5.56 2.87
CA VAL A 415 16.36 4.24 2.75
C VAL A 415 17.37 3.09 2.75
N ARG A 416 18.51 3.22 2.07
CA ARG A 416 19.57 2.19 2.09
C ARG A 416 20.07 1.82 3.49
N ASP A 417 20.02 2.78 4.43
CA ASP A 417 20.49 2.57 5.79
C ASP A 417 19.45 1.88 6.68
N ALA A 418 18.21 1.74 6.19
CA ALA A 418 17.14 0.98 6.83
C ALA A 418 17.28 -0.55 6.61
N ILE A 419 18.00 -0.98 5.56
CA ILE A 419 18.04 -2.37 5.08
C ILE A 419 18.62 -3.32 6.14
N ASP A 420 19.83 -3.01 6.63
CA ASP A 420 20.59 -3.87 7.54
C ASP A 420 20.28 -3.59 9.01
N MET A 421 19.32 -4.35 9.54
CA MET A 421 18.86 -4.25 10.93
C MET A 421 19.97 -4.51 11.96
N ASP A 422 20.95 -5.39 11.66
CA ASP A 422 22.05 -5.69 12.60
C ASP A 422 22.90 -4.43 12.86
N ARG A 423 23.09 -3.59 11.83
CA ARG A 423 23.81 -2.31 11.92
C ARG A 423 23.01 -1.23 12.65
N LEU A 424 21.67 -1.32 12.66
CA LEU A 424 20.79 -0.48 13.50
C LEU A 424 20.77 -0.95 14.97
N ARG A 425 21.44 -2.05 15.32
CA ARG A 425 21.62 -2.54 16.69
C ARG A 425 20.30 -2.81 17.43
N TYR A 426 19.30 -3.33 16.71
CA TYR A 426 18.13 -3.95 17.31
C TYR A 426 17.80 -5.27 16.61
N ALA A 427 16.96 -6.09 17.25
CA ALA A 427 16.39 -7.30 16.66
C ALA A 427 15.02 -7.61 17.32
N TYR A 428 14.34 -8.62 16.82
CA TYR A 428 13.10 -9.15 17.38
C TYR A 428 13.35 -10.49 18.08
N GLU A 429 12.67 -10.73 19.19
CA GLU A 429 12.54 -12.06 19.79
C GLU A 429 11.91 -13.03 18.78
N GLU A 430 12.52 -14.20 18.57
CA GLU A 430 11.92 -15.23 17.72
C GLU A 430 10.70 -15.85 18.43
N VAL A 431 9.60 -15.98 17.66
CA VAL A 431 8.33 -16.55 18.12
C VAL A 431 7.73 -17.40 17.00
N ASP A 432 6.83 -18.31 17.36
CA ASP A 432 6.13 -19.15 16.40
C ASP A 432 5.32 -18.32 15.39
N LEU A 433 5.23 -18.83 14.16
CA LEU A 433 4.56 -18.18 13.02
C LEU A 433 3.38 -19.05 12.54
N PRO A 434 2.31 -19.20 13.35
CA PRO A 434 1.21 -20.14 13.08
C PRO A 434 0.44 -19.86 11.79
N TRP A 435 0.60 -18.66 11.22
CA TRP A 435 0.04 -18.30 9.92
C TRP A 435 0.74 -18.99 8.73
N LEU A 436 1.97 -19.50 8.88
CA LEU A 436 2.62 -20.27 7.81
C LEU A 436 1.88 -21.58 7.49
N ASP A 437 1.27 -22.20 8.50
CA ASP A 437 0.46 -23.42 8.35
C ASP A 437 -1.00 -23.12 7.96
N ALA A 438 -1.39 -21.84 7.91
CA ALA A 438 -2.77 -21.39 7.70
C ALA A 438 -3.14 -21.18 6.21
N ARG A 439 -2.48 -21.88 5.29
CA ARG A 439 -2.77 -21.82 3.83
C ARG A 439 -4.27 -22.08 3.57
N PRO A 440 -5.03 -21.11 3.01
CA PRO A 440 -6.43 -21.30 2.69
C PRO A 440 -6.69 -22.45 1.72
N ARG A 441 -7.90 -23.03 1.76
CA ARG A 441 -8.34 -24.09 0.84
C ARG A 441 -9.45 -23.58 -0.10
N PRO A 442 -9.58 -24.14 -1.31
CA PRO A 442 -10.69 -23.81 -2.21
C PRO A 442 -12.04 -24.03 -1.52
N SER A 443 -12.99 -23.12 -1.75
CA SER A 443 -14.34 -23.17 -1.18
C SER A 443 -15.10 -24.44 -1.57
N VAL A 444 -14.88 -24.92 -2.79
CA VAL A 444 -15.35 -26.19 -3.35
C VAL A 444 -14.25 -26.81 -4.22
N PRO A 445 -14.31 -28.12 -4.55
CA PRO A 445 -13.34 -28.73 -5.47
C PRO A 445 -13.26 -27.98 -6.81
N PRO A 446 -12.06 -27.72 -7.37
CA PRO A 446 -11.89 -26.91 -8.57
C PRO A 446 -12.69 -27.35 -9.80
N ASN A 447 -12.88 -28.66 -10.00
CA ASN A 447 -13.73 -29.19 -11.06
C ASN A 447 -15.22 -28.84 -10.87
N VAL A 448 -15.71 -28.79 -9.63
CA VAL A 448 -17.06 -28.33 -9.27
C VAL A 448 -17.17 -26.82 -9.46
N ALA A 449 -16.16 -26.05 -9.04
CA ALA A 449 -16.14 -24.60 -9.24
C ALA A 449 -16.26 -24.21 -10.72
N ARG A 450 -15.47 -24.82 -11.61
CA ARG A 450 -15.57 -24.61 -13.07
C ARG A 450 -16.96 -24.94 -13.61
N GLY A 451 -17.61 -26.01 -13.11
CA GLY A 451 -18.97 -26.38 -13.49
C GLY A 451 -20.02 -25.33 -13.07
N LEU A 452 -19.95 -24.86 -11.82
CA LEU A 452 -20.85 -23.83 -11.29
C LEU A 452 -20.68 -22.48 -11.98
N LEU A 453 -19.44 -22.07 -12.26
CA LEU A 453 -19.16 -20.81 -12.96
C LEU A 453 -19.67 -20.83 -14.41
N ARG A 454 -19.45 -21.94 -15.14
CA ARG A 454 -20.03 -22.13 -16.48
C ARG A 454 -21.56 -22.19 -16.46
N ALA A 455 -22.17 -22.76 -15.42
CA ALA A 455 -23.62 -22.74 -15.29
C ALA A 455 -24.16 -21.30 -15.13
N LYS A 456 -23.49 -20.47 -14.32
CA LYS A 456 -23.83 -19.05 -14.15
C LYS A 456 -23.62 -18.22 -15.42
N GLU A 457 -22.58 -18.51 -16.20
CA GLU A 457 -22.30 -17.86 -17.50
C GLU A 457 -23.46 -18.03 -18.52
N ASN A 458 -24.24 -19.11 -18.41
CA ASN A 458 -25.36 -19.39 -19.31
C ASN A 458 -26.72 -18.85 -18.78
N ASP A 459 -26.74 -18.13 -17.65
CA ASP A 459 -27.94 -17.53 -17.08
C ASP A 459 -27.86 -16.00 -17.12
N ASP A 460 -28.36 -15.42 -18.23
CA ASP A 460 -28.44 -13.98 -18.50
C ASP A 460 -29.10 -13.15 -17.37
N ASN A 461 -29.85 -13.78 -16.46
CA ASN A 461 -30.54 -13.08 -15.36
C ASN A 461 -29.78 -13.06 -14.03
N LEU A 462 -28.71 -13.86 -13.86
CA LEU A 462 -28.00 -14.01 -12.57
C LEU A 462 -26.63 -13.34 -12.52
N LEU A 463 -26.12 -12.81 -13.64
CA LEU A 463 -24.85 -12.10 -13.68
C LEU A 463 -25.02 -10.70 -14.27
N ARG A 464 -24.72 -9.67 -13.48
CA ARG A 464 -24.19 -8.41 -14.01
C ARG A 464 -22.76 -8.66 -14.52
N MET A 465 -22.65 -9.38 -15.65
CA MET A 465 -21.40 -9.55 -16.39
C MET A 465 -20.95 -8.19 -16.90
N ALA A 466 -20.08 -7.54 -16.15
CA ALA A 466 -19.42 -6.35 -16.66
C ALA A 466 -18.33 -6.77 -17.66
N THR A 467 -18.23 -6.04 -18.78
CA THR A 467 -17.02 -6.12 -19.62
C THR A 467 -15.80 -5.74 -18.78
N ASN A 468 -14.59 -6.12 -19.18
CA ASN A 468 -13.37 -5.80 -18.43
C ASN A 468 -12.98 -4.30 -18.40
N LYS A 469 -13.83 -3.41 -18.92
CA LYS A 469 -13.71 -1.95 -18.87
C LYS A 469 -14.90 -1.33 -18.12
N GLY A 470 -14.59 -0.47 -17.15
CA GLY A 470 -15.54 0.30 -16.36
C GLY A 470 -15.80 1.70 -16.92
N PRO A 471 -16.38 2.62 -16.12
CA PRO A 471 -16.48 2.55 -14.66
C PRO A 471 -17.60 1.64 -14.15
N TRP A 472 -17.30 0.82 -13.14
CA TRP A 472 -18.29 0.16 -12.30
C TRP A 472 -18.28 0.81 -10.93
N ILE A 473 -19.45 1.09 -10.38
CA ILE A 473 -19.64 1.59 -9.01
C ILE A 473 -19.82 0.36 -8.11
N LEU A 474 -19.09 0.28 -7.00
CA LEU A 474 -19.07 -0.89 -6.12
C LEU A 474 -20.21 -0.86 -5.09
N GLU A 475 -21.45 -0.66 -5.56
CA GLU A 475 -22.68 -0.79 -4.74
C GLU A 475 -22.98 -2.24 -4.36
N GLU A 476 -22.60 -3.18 -5.22
CA GLU A 476 -22.74 -4.63 -5.05
C GLU A 476 -21.50 -5.34 -5.63
N THR A 477 -21.44 -6.67 -5.54
CA THR A 477 -20.33 -7.44 -6.12
C THR A 477 -20.25 -7.27 -7.64
N VAL A 478 -19.12 -6.78 -8.13
CA VAL A 478 -18.84 -6.71 -9.57
C VAL A 478 -18.09 -7.98 -9.99
N ARG A 479 -18.64 -8.73 -10.95
CA ARG A 479 -18.03 -9.95 -11.48
C ARG A 479 -17.66 -9.80 -12.95
N VAL A 480 -16.40 -10.11 -13.28
CA VAL A 480 -15.80 -9.91 -14.60
C VAL A 480 -15.04 -11.18 -15.01
N GLN A 481 -15.20 -11.63 -16.25
CA GLN A 481 -14.33 -12.62 -16.85
C GLN A 481 -13.11 -11.92 -17.47
N VAL A 482 -11.91 -12.35 -17.07
CA VAL A 482 -10.64 -11.70 -17.46
C VAL A 482 -9.79 -12.69 -18.23
N ALA A 483 -9.52 -12.38 -19.50
CA ALA A 483 -8.65 -13.18 -20.35
C ALA A 483 -7.21 -13.15 -19.84
N ARG A 484 -6.55 -14.31 -19.82
CA ARG A 484 -5.17 -14.46 -19.36
C ARG A 484 -4.19 -14.26 -20.53
N PRO A 485 -3.17 -13.39 -20.42
CA PRO A 485 -2.14 -13.25 -21.43
C PRO A 485 -1.30 -14.53 -21.49
N LYS A 486 -1.20 -15.15 -22.68
CA LYS A 486 -0.38 -16.36 -22.87
C LYS A 486 1.07 -16.07 -22.48
N SER A 487 1.56 -16.73 -21.43
CA SER A 487 2.93 -16.54 -20.96
C SER A 487 3.92 -16.88 -22.08
N THR A 488 4.77 -15.92 -22.44
CA THR A 488 5.80 -16.06 -23.47
C THR A 488 7.16 -16.44 -22.88
N ILE A 489 7.25 -16.61 -21.56
CA ILE A 489 8.48 -16.64 -20.78
C ILE A 489 8.45 -17.84 -19.82
N LYS A 490 9.62 -18.28 -19.35
CA LYS A 490 9.73 -19.40 -18.41
C LYS A 490 9.10 -18.99 -17.07
N ALA A 491 7.98 -19.61 -16.71
CA ALA A 491 7.15 -19.36 -15.52
C ALA A 491 7.79 -19.65 -14.14
N ARG A 492 9.10 -19.44 -13.98
CA ARG A 492 9.83 -19.55 -12.70
C ARG A 492 10.40 -18.22 -12.18
N GLU A 493 10.46 -17.19 -13.02
CA GLU A 493 11.03 -15.88 -12.64
C GLU A 493 9.96 -14.77 -12.59
N GLU A 494 8.81 -14.94 -13.24
CA GLU A 494 7.74 -13.94 -13.31
C GLU A 494 6.53 -14.35 -12.45
N GLU A 495 5.95 -13.40 -11.72
CA GLU A 495 4.67 -13.53 -11.01
C GLU A 495 3.53 -13.06 -11.95
N GLU A 496 2.50 -13.88 -12.15
CA GLU A 496 1.25 -13.45 -12.77
C GLU A 496 0.46 -12.60 -11.78
N VAL A 497 0.16 -11.36 -12.15
CA VAL A 497 -0.54 -10.40 -11.29
C VAL A 497 -1.88 -9.98 -11.87
N LEU A 498 -2.88 -9.89 -10.99
CA LEU A 498 -4.12 -9.18 -11.29
C LEU A 498 -3.91 -7.68 -11.07
N VAL A 499 -4.26 -6.86 -12.05
CA VAL A 499 -4.24 -5.39 -11.97
C VAL A 499 -5.66 -4.86 -11.93
N VAL A 500 -6.03 -4.20 -10.84
CA VAL A 500 -7.31 -3.48 -10.69
C VAL A 500 -7.05 -1.99 -10.95
N GLU A 501 -7.65 -1.46 -12.02
CA GLU A 501 -7.25 -0.18 -12.61
C GLU A 501 -8.22 0.97 -12.32
N GLY A 502 -7.64 2.15 -12.10
CA GLY A 502 -8.36 3.41 -11.95
C GLY A 502 -9.31 3.48 -10.74
N ILE A 503 -9.03 2.73 -9.67
CA ILE A 503 -9.77 2.78 -8.41
C ILE A 503 -9.85 4.23 -7.94
N SER A 504 -11.08 4.74 -7.83
CA SER A 504 -11.38 6.13 -7.48
C SER A 504 -12.44 6.14 -6.38
N VAL A 505 -12.04 6.54 -5.19
CA VAL A 505 -12.92 6.72 -4.03
C VAL A 505 -13.25 8.21 -3.90
N GLU A 506 -14.41 8.55 -3.35
CA GLU A 506 -14.70 9.91 -2.92
C GLU A 506 -13.70 10.39 -1.85
N ASN A 507 -13.42 11.69 -1.85
CA ASN A 507 -12.49 12.29 -0.88
C ASN A 507 -13.13 12.22 0.53
N GLU A 508 -12.30 12.06 1.57
CA GLU A 508 -12.74 11.92 2.96
C GLU A 508 -13.66 10.73 3.29
N MET A 509 -13.89 9.82 2.34
CA MET A 509 -14.64 8.58 2.56
C MET A 509 -13.71 7.37 2.75
N TYR A 510 -14.06 6.49 3.68
CA TYR A 510 -13.47 5.16 3.77
C TYR A 510 -13.92 4.29 2.59
N ALA A 511 -13.09 3.31 2.20
CA ALA A 511 -13.51 2.22 1.32
C ALA A 511 -12.68 0.96 1.57
N LYS A 512 -13.32 -0.21 1.56
CA LYS A 512 -12.69 -1.53 1.45
C LYS A 512 -13.46 -2.44 0.49
N PHE A 513 -12.76 -3.05 -0.46
CA PHE A 513 -13.30 -4.19 -1.20
C PHE A 513 -12.27 -5.31 -1.26
N ASP A 514 -12.78 -6.52 -1.19
CA ASP A 514 -12.00 -7.74 -1.29
C ASP A 514 -12.03 -8.23 -2.75
N ILE A 515 -10.96 -8.90 -3.18
CA ILE A 515 -10.82 -9.41 -4.54
C ILE A 515 -10.73 -10.93 -4.48
N TYR A 516 -11.55 -11.62 -5.27
CA TYR A 516 -11.55 -13.07 -5.35
C TYR A 516 -11.43 -13.59 -6.78
N ILE A 517 -10.67 -14.69 -6.95
CA ILE A 517 -10.54 -15.46 -8.19
C ILE A 517 -11.45 -16.69 -8.14
N ASN A 518 -12.25 -16.90 -9.18
CA ASN A 518 -13.16 -18.04 -9.36
C ASN A 518 -14.14 -18.30 -8.19
N LEU A 519 -14.51 -17.26 -7.44
CA LEU A 519 -15.47 -17.38 -6.33
C LEU A 519 -16.85 -17.83 -6.81
N VAL A 520 -17.29 -19.01 -6.36
CA VAL A 520 -18.58 -19.57 -6.77
C VAL A 520 -19.78 -18.86 -6.14
N ASP A 521 -19.66 -18.45 -4.87
CA ASP A 521 -20.71 -17.84 -4.06
C ASP A 521 -20.13 -16.70 -3.22
N GLU A 522 -20.75 -15.52 -3.29
CA GLU A 522 -20.31 -14.33 -2.56
C GLU A 522 -20.69 -14.36 -1.08
N THR A 523 -21.68 -15.14 -0.69
CA THR A 523 -22.08 -15.30 0.72
C THR A 523 -20.98 -15.99 1.54
N MET A 524 -20.07 -16.70 0.88
CA MET A 524 -18.90 -17.34 1.48
C MET A 524 -17.67 -16.41 1.58
N ALA A 525 -17.72 -15.19 1.04
CA ALA A 525 -16.56 -14.31 0.85
C ALA A 525 -15.83 -13.96 2.16
N SER A 526 -14.70 -14.64 2.37
CA SER A 526 -13.82 -14.53 3.54
C SER A 526 -12.34 -14.69 3.12
N PRO A 527 -11.37 -14.05 3.80
CA PRO A 527 -9.94 -14.32 3.61
C PRO A 527 -9.53 -15.77 3.95
N ARG A 528 -10.43 -16.58 4.54
CA ARG A 528 -10.26 -18.02 4.78
C ARG A 528 -10.39 -18.89 3.51
N LEU A 529 -10.84 -18.31 2.39
CA LEU A 529 -10.99 -18.99 1.11
C LEU A 529 -9.72 -18.89 0.26
N ARG A 530 -9.38 -19.94 -0.50
CA ARG A 530 -8.22 -19.86 -1.42
C ARG A 530 -8.42 -18.89 -2.57
N GLU A 531 -9.68 -18.68 -2.92
CA GLU A 531 -10.15 -17.72 -3.89
C GLU A 531 -9.76 -16.27 -3.53
N PHE A 532 -9.48 -15.94 -2.26
CA PHE A 532 -9.09 -14.59 -1.84
C PHE A 532 -7.70 -14.19 -2.38
N ALA A 533 -7.67 -13.15 -3.21
CA ALA A 533 -6.45 -12.61 -3.82
C ALA A 533 -5.85 -11.43 -3.03
N GLY A 534 -6.65 -10.76 -2.20
CA GLY A 534 -6.25 -9.59 -1.44
C GLY A 534 -7.41 -8.61 -1.26
N CYS A 535 -7.11 -7.46 -0.67
CA CYS A 535 -8.07 -6.37 -0.45
C CYS A 535 -7.48 -5.01 -0.82
N PHE A 536 -8.33 -4.09 -1.24
CA PHE A 536 -8.04 -2.66 -1.22
C PHE A 536 -8.64 -2.04 0.04
N VAL A 537 -7.89 -1.19 0.75
CA VAL A 537 -8.38 -0.47 1.95
C VAL A 537 -7.90 0.97 1.90
N LYS A 538 -8.82 1.94 1.91
CA LYS A 538 -8.56 3.38 2.04
C LYS A 538 -9.11 3.87 3.37
N MET A 539 -8.23 4.31 4.26
CA MET A 539 -8.62 5.00 5.50
C MET A 539 -9.29 6.35 5.21
N LYS A 540 -10.12 6.80 6.15
CA LYS A 540 -10.67 8.17 6.16
C LYS A 540 -9.50 9.17 6.25
N GLY A 541 -9.62 10.33 5.61
CA GLY A 541 -8.57 11.36 5.64
C GLY A 541 -7.24 11.05 4.92
N ALA A 542 -7.05 9.86 4.34
CA ALA A 542 -5.77 9.45 3.72
C ALA A 542 -5.35 10.28 2.50
N ASP A 543 -6.25 11.09 1.93
CA ASP A 543 -6.04 11.88 0.70
C ASP A 543 -6.21 13.39 0.89
N MET A 544 -6.30 13.89 2.14
CA MET A 544 -6.55 15.33 2.45
C MET A 544 -5.56 16.31 1.81
N ALA A 545 -4.39 15.84 1.38
CA ALA A 545 -3.39 16.63 0.65
C ALA A 545 -3.64 16.75 -0.86
N THR A 546 -4.59 15.98 -1.42
CA THR A 546 -4.81 15.84 -2.86
C THR A 546 -6.13 16.51 -3.29
N LYS A 547 -6.09 17.21 -4.44
CA LYS A 547 -7.27 17.90 -4.98
C LYS A 547 -8.05 16.98 -5.93
N GLY A 548 -9.32 16.73 -5.61
CA GLY A 548 -10.22 15.88 -6.40
C GLY A 548 -9.99 14.37 -6.22
N ARG A 549 -10.79 13.55 -6.92
CA ARG A 549 -10.73 12.07 -6.80
C ARG A 549 -9.48 11.52 -7.50
N ARG A 550 -8.53 11.02 -6.71
CA ARG A 550 -7.33 10.35 -7.21
C ARG A 550 -7.64 8.93 -7.68
N ARG A 551 -7.34 8.63 -8.95
CA ARG A 551 -7.32 7.27 -9.50
C ARG A 551 -6.06 6.53 -9.09
N ARG A 552 -6.18 5.24 -8.77
CA ARG A 552 -5.08 4.35 -8.36
C ARG A 552 -5.17 3.02 -9.08
N ASN A 553 -4.04 2.34 -9.19
CA ASN A 553 -3.99 0.96 -9.62
C ASN A 553 -3.47 0.12 -8.46
N MET A 554 -4.05 -1.07 -8.25
CA MET A 554 -3.55 -2.07 -7.30
C MET A 554 -3.12 -3.31 -8.08
N LYS A 555 -2.07 -3.99 -7.61
CA LYS A 555 -1.57 -5.25 -8.13
C LYS A 555 -1.73 -6.33 -7.05
N PHE A 556 -2.13 -7.54 -7.45
CA PHE A 556 -2.27 -8.69 -6.55
C PHE A 556 -1.58 -9.90 -7.19
N GLY A 557 -0.67 -10.56 -6.48
CA GLY A 557 -0.07 -11.82 -6.92
C GLY A 557 -1.13 -12.93 -6.94
N ILE A 558 -1.25 -13.65 -8.07
CA ILE A 558 -2.28 -14.69 -8.25
C ILE A 558 -1.72 -16.05 -8.67
N SER A 559 -0.41 -16.19 -8.94
CA SER A 559 0.17 -17.44 -9.48
C SER A 559 -0.09 -18.66 -8.58
N GLU A 560 0.08 -18.50 -7.27
CA GLU A 560 -0.15 -19.57 -6.30
C GLU A 560 -1.64 -19.88 -6.10
N ILE A 561 -2.52 -18.90 -6.36
CA ILE A 561 -3.98 -19.06 -6.28
C ILE A 561 -4.47 -19.82 -7.52
N LEU A 562 -4.03 -19.42 -8.71
CA LEU A 562 -4.35 -20.09 -9.97
C LEU A 562 -3.99 -21.57 -9.91
N LYS A 563 -2.79 -21.90 -9.42
CA LYS A 563 -2.36 -23.29 -9.24
C LYS A 563 -3.25 -24.09 -8.27
N ASP A 564 -3.59 -23.54 -7.12
CA ASP A 564 -4.41 -24.24 -6.12
C ASP A 564 -5.89 -24.36 -6.53
N LEU A 565 -6.35 -23.49 -7.44
CA LEU A 565 -7.66 -23.56 -8.10
C LEU A 565 -7.60 -24.31 -9.45
N GLU A 566 -6.46 -24.94 -9.79
CA GLU A 566 -6.19 -25.62 -11.07
C GLU A 566 -6.50 -24.75 -12.33
N ALA A 567 -6.48 -23.44 -12.19
CA ALA A 567 -6.82 -22.46 -13.22
C ALA A 567 -5.60 -21.88 -13.94
N ASP A 568 -4.41 -22.43 -13.69
CA ASP A 568 -3.14 -22.02 -14.29
C ASP A 568 -3.04 -22.35 -15.79
N GLU A 569 -3.83 -23.31 -16.29
CA GLU A 569 -3.98 -23.60 -17.73
C GLU A 569 -5.22 -22.94 -18.39
N ASP A 570 -6.14 -22.34 -17.63
CA ASP A 570 -7.39 -21.77 -18.17
C ASP A 570 -7.12 -20.48 -18.98
N GLU A 571 -7.75 -20.31 -20.16
CA GLU A 571 -7.56 -19.10 -21.01
C GLU A 571 -8.17 -17.82 -20.41
N SER A 572 -9.04 -17.94 -19.40
CA SER A 572 -9.63 -16.82 -18.67
C SER A 572 -10.05 -17.24 -17.27
N ILE A 573 -10.16 -16.28 -16.36
CA ILE A 573 -10.61 -16.49 -14.98
C ILE A 573 -11.75 -15.53 -14.62
N TRP A 574 -12.55 -15.91 -13.65
CA TRP A 574 -13.56 -15.03 -13.06
C TRP A 574 -12.95 -14.24 -11.91
N VAL A 575 -13.16 -12.93 -11.92
CA VAL A 575 -12.74 -12.02 -10.85
C VAL A 575 -13.99 -11.40 -10.23
N SER A 576 -14.09 -11.45 -8.91
CA SER A 576 -15.16 -10.81 -8.14
C SER A 576 -14.57 -9.72 -7.25
N LEU A 577 -15.06 -8.48 -7.40
CA LEU A 577 -14.80 -7.36 -6.49
C LEU A 577 -15.96 -7.28 -5.50
N VAL A 578 -15.73 -7.64 -4.24
CA VAL A 578 -16.77 -7.71 -3.21
C VAL A 578 -16.66 -6.48 -2.30
N PRO A 579 -17.56 -5.49 -2.40
CA PRO A 579 -17.53 -4.32 -1.52
C PRO A 579 -17.84 -4.70 -0.07
N LYS A 580 -17.15 -4.03 0.87
CA LYS A 580 -17.35 -4.15 2.32
C LYS A 580 -17.46 -2.75 2.95
N GLY A 581 -17.92 -2.62 4.19
CA GLY A 581 -17.68 -1.41 4.99
C GLY A 581 -18.27 -0.11 4.43
N GLY A 582 -19.39 -0.17 3.72
CA GLY A 582 -20.01 1.02 3.09
C GLY A 582 -19.30 1.54 1.84
N THR A 583 -18.42 0.76 1.21
CA THR A 583 -17.67 1.10 -0.03
C THR A 583 -18.55 1.59 -1.18
N GLY A 584 -19.73 0.98 -1.31
CA GLY A 584 -20.92 1.47 -2.00
C GLY A 584 -20.74 2.39 -3.22
N ASN A 585 -21.55 3.43 -3.25
CA ASN A 585 -21.57 4.44 -4.31
C ASN A 585 -20.36 5.40 -4.30
N VAL A 586 -19.57 5.40 -3.23
CA VAL A 586 -18.38 6.24 -3.09
C VAL A 586 -17.15 5.69 -3.83
N THR A 587 -17.19 4.45 -4.33
CA THR A 587 -16.05 3.79 -4.97
C THR A 587 -16.36 3.34 -6.40
N SER A 588 -15.47 3.69 -7.33
CA SER A 588 -15.55 3.27 -8.73
C SER A 588 -14.25 2.61 -9.21
N VAL A 589 -14.34 1.53 -9.98
CA VAL A 589 -13.21 0.84 -10.64
C VAL A 589 -13.35 0.94 -12.15
N HIS A 590 -12.25 1.19 -12.87
CA HIS A 590 -12.25 1.50 -14.31
C HIS A 590 -11.78 0.36 -15.21
N GLY A 591 -11.12 -0.67 -14.67
CA GLY A 591 -10.71 -1.83 -15.46
C GLY A 591 -10.14 -2.94 -14.59
N ILE A 592 -10.11 -4.15 -15.15
CA ILE A 592 -9.36 -5.29 -14.60
C ILE A 592 -8.62 -5.96 -15.74
N ARG A 593 -7.34 -6.24 -15.54
CA ARG A 593 -6.50 -6.99 -16.47
C ARG A 593 -5.49 -7.85 -15.72
N ILE A 594 -4.82 -8.73 -16.43
CA ILE A 594 -3.72 -9.54 -15.92
C ILE A 594 -2.43 -9.10 -16.58
N ASP A 595 -1.34 -9.14 -15.83
CA ASP A 595 0.01 -8.70 -16.21
C ASP A 595 1.06 -9.63 -15.58
N TYR A 596 2.34 -9.38 -15.84
CA TYR A 596 3.44 -10.09 -15.18
C TYR A 596 4.42 -9.12 -14.49
N VAL A 597 4.92 -9.50 -13.32
CA VAL A 597 5.94 -8.76 -12.55
C VAL A 597 7.17 -9.63 -12.35
N ARG A 598 8.37 -9.05 -12.49
CA ARG A 598 9.67 -9.69 -12.28
C ARG A 598 10.22 -9.45 -10.89
#